data_AF-A0A8J4X711-F1
#
_entry.id   AF-A0A8J4X711-F1
#
_cell.length_a   1.000
_cell.length_b   1.000
_cell.length_c   1.000
_cell.angle_alpha   90.00
_cell.angle_beta   90.00
_cell.angle_gamma   90.00
#
_symmetry.space_group_name_H-M   'P 1'
#
loop_
_entity.id
_entity.type
_entity.pdbx_description
1 polymer ?
#
loop_
_entity_poly.entity_id
_entity_poly.type
_entity_poly.pdbx_seq_one_letter_code
_entity_poly.pdbx_strand_id
1 'polypeptide(L)'
;IQSSELTADRHRLQEQLKALNDQHQKSVTSYQSQVTTLQNDLSTTKADLESIKSEYNSYKVRVHNVLKQQKNKSSTQSDGDFSKQERENMETMLEQLRSKLQESQLNAQSCNAELQQLQTEYDTLLERHNKMLQQTITKEAELRERLLSLHSENVALKSEHSQSVAQLTAQTETLRSSFREQLHHLQDEHRSTVETLQHQMNSLESQLFQLQKEPATSAAQQPSKKPQSDRKLVDLPLFEMNMAREEGEGMETTESESPSTAGTPPPSLEQLLTSPDPKHEPFVWQVEPTKEELTNKLSTATRSMEHMNSLLHESEATNAILMEQISLLKSEMRRLERNQEREKSVANLEYLKNVLLQFIFLRAGSEKQALLPVIHTMLQLSPEEKSKLSAIAQ
;
A
#
# COMPACT_ATOMS: atom_id res chain seq x y z
N ILE A 1 -52.35 33.93 -9.17
CA ILE A 1 -52.23 32.52 -9.60
C ILE A 1 -52.64 32.39 -11.07
N GLN A 2 -53.88 32.71 -11.46
CA GLN A 2 -54.29 32.65 -12.88
C GLN A 2 -53.47 33.55 -13.84
N SER A 3 -53.13 34.78 -13.44
CA SER A 3 -52.34 35.69 -14.31
C SER A 3 -50.88 35.26 -14.48
N SER A 4 -50.31 34.56 -13.50
CA SER A 4 -48.93 34.03 -13.58
C SER A 4 -48.89 32.77 -14.44
N GLU A 5 -49.90 31.91 -14.34
CA GLU A 5 -50.08 30.74 -15.20
C GLU A 5 -50.24 31.15 -16.67
N LEU A 6 -51.12 32.13 -16.95
CA LEU A 6 -51.33 32.64 -18.31
C LEU A 6 -50.04 33.24 -18.93
N THR A 7 -49.20 33.86 -18.10
CA THR A 7 -47.93 34.44 -18.55
C THR A 7 -46.88 33.36 -18.82
N ALA A 8 -46.84 32.32 -17.98
CA ALA A 8 -45.98 31.16 -18.20
C ALA A 8 -46.38 30.38 -19.45
N ASP A 9 -47.68 30.17 -19.68
CA ASP A 9 -48.19 29.52 -20.88
C ASP A 9 -47.92 30.34 -22.14
N ARG A 10 -48.07 31.68 -22.08
CA ARG A 10 -47.69 32.58 -23.17
C ARG A 10 -46.20 32.48 -23.49
N HIS A 11 -45.33 32.43 -22.47
CA HIS A 11 -43.89 32.26 -22.67
C HIS A 11 -43.57 30.91 -23.29
N ARG A 12 -44.17 29.83 -22.80
CA ARG A 12 -44.00 28.48 -23.32
C ARG A 12 -44.44 28.36 -24.78
N LEU A 13 -45.59 28.94 -25.14
CA LEU A 13 -46.05 28.98 -26.53
C LEU A 13 -45.11 29.80 -27.41
N GLN A 14 -44.60 30.93 -26.90
CA GLN A 14 -43.65 31.76 -27.64
C GLN A 14 -42.31 31.05 -27.88
N GLU A 15 -41.82 30.28 -26.90
CA GLU A 15 -40.63 29.43 -27.06
C GLU A 15 -40.87 28.28 -28.04
N GLN A 16 -42.04 27.63 -27.98
CA GLN A 16 -42.41 26.59 -28.94
C GLN A 16 -42.49 27.12 -30.38
N LEU A 17 -43.08 28.31 -30.56
CA LEU A 17 -43.18 28.95 -31.87
C LEU A 17 -41.80 29.35 -32.40
N LYS A 18 -40.92 29.86 -31.52
CA LYS A 18 -39.53 30.16 -31.86
C LYS A 18 -38.75 28.90 -32.26
N ALA A 19 -38.88 27.81 -31.49
CA ALA A 19 -38.23 26.54 -31.80
C ALA A 19 -38.71 25.96 -33.13
N LEU A 20 -40.02 26.03 -33.42
CA LEU A 20 -40.59 25.59 -34.68
C LEU A 20 -40.11 26.45 -35.85
N ASN A 21 -40.01 27.77 -35.66
CA ASN A 21 -39.49 28.69 -36.67
C ASN A 21 -38.00 28.43 -36.96
N ASP A 22 -37.18 28.21 -35.93
CA ASP A 22 -35.77 27.86 -36.07
C ASP A 22 -35.60 26.51 -36.77
N GLN A 23 -36.48 25.53 -36.48
CA GLN A 23 -36.50 24.25 -37.18
C GLN A 23 -36.85 24.41 -38.66
N HIS A 24 -37.92 25.15 -38.98
CA HIS A 24 -38.30 25.43 -40.37
C HIS A 24 -37.21 26.19 -41.12
N GLN A 25 -36.57 27.18 -40.50
CA GLN A 25 -35.49 27.94 -41.11
C GLN A 25 -34.28 27.05 -41.44
N LYS A 26 -33.94 26.11 -40.54
CA LYS A 26 -32.90 25.09 -40.81
C LYS A 26 -33.30 24.18 -41.97
N SER A 27 -34.54 23.70 -42.00
CA SER A 27 -35.05 22.87 -43.11
C SER A 27 -35.04 23.60 -44.45
N VAL A 28 -35.50 24.85 -44.50
CA VAL A 28 -35.47 25.68 -45.73
C VAL A 28 -34.05 25.89 -46.21
N THR A 29 -33.12 26.21 -45.31
CA THR A 29 -31.70 26.39 -45.67
C THR A 29 -31.09 25.09 -46.20
N SER A 30 -31.44 23.94 -45.60
CA SER A 30 -31.02 22.62 -46.06
C SER A 30 -31.55 22.31 -47.46
N TYR A 31 -32.85 22.53 -47.70
CA TYR A 31 -33.44 22.31 -49.03
C TYR A 31 -32.86 23.26 -50.07
N GLN A 32 -32.60 24.52 -49.71
CA GLN A 32 -32.02 25.49 -50.64
C GLN A 32 -30.57 25.13 -51.01
N SER A 33 -29.79 24.64 -50.05
CA SER A 33 -28.46 24.07 -50.31
C SER A 33 -28.55 22.86 -51.25
N GLN A 34 -29.48 21.93 -50.99
CA GLN A 34 -29.68 20.75 -51.82
C GLN A 34 -30.10 21.09 -53.25
N VAL A 35 -31.00 22.07 -53.43
CA VAL A 35 -31.40 22.57 -54.75
C VAL A 35 -30.22 23.17 -55.49
N THR A 36 -29.38 23.95 -54.80
CA THR A 36 -28.19 24.57 -55.40
C THR A 36 -27.18 23.49 -55.83
N THR A 37 -26.94 22.48 -55.00
CA THR A 37 -26.07 21.34 -55.36
C THR A 37 -26.60 20.60 -56.57
N LEU A 38 -27.88 20.24 -56.60
CA LEU A 38 -28.49 19.55 -57.74
C LEU A 38 -28.45 20.38 -59.03
N GLN A 39 -28.61 21.71 -58.93
CA GLN A 39 -28.46 22.61 -60.09
C GLN A 39 -27.03 22.61 -60.62
N ASN A 40 -26.03 22.65 -59.74
CA ASN A 40 -24.62 22.58 -60.13
C ASN A 40 -24.29 21.21 -60.77
N ASP A 41 -24.73 20.11 -60.18
CA ASP A 41 -24.53 18.76 -60.72
C ASP A 41 -25.16 18.61 -62.11
N LEU A 42 -26.36 19.15 -62.31
CA LEU A 42 -27.05 19.16 -63.60
C LEU A 42 -26.28 19.99 -64.64
N SER A 43 -25.68 21.11 -64.23
CA SER A 43 -24.84 21.92 -65.11
C SER A 43 -23.56 21.19 -65.51
N THR A 44 -22.88 20.56 -64.55
CA THR A 44 -21.64 19.79 -64.78
C THR A 44 -21.89 18.60 -65.70
N THR A 45 -22.91 17.79 -65.40
CA THR A 45 -23.27 16.63 -66.23
C THR A 45 -23.67 17.02 -67.65
N LYS A 46 -24.32 18.16 -67.84
CA LYS A 46 -24.58 18.71 -69.18
C LYS A 46 -23.31 19.09 -69.92
N ALA A 47 -22.35 19.72 -69.25
CA ALA A 47 -21.07 20.09 -69.83
C ALA A 47 -20.26 18.83 -70.25
N ASP A 48 -20.20 17.83 -69.37
CA ASP A 48 -19.54 16.55 -69.66
C ASP A 48 -20.17 15.83 -70.85
N LEU A 49 -21.51 15.81 -70.91
CA LEU A 49 -22.24 15.21 -72.02
C LEU A 49 -21.93 15.91 -73.35
N GLU A 50 -21.81 17.23 -73.36
CA GLU A 50 -21.43 17.98 -74.57
C GLU A 50 -19.97 17.74 -74.96
N SER A 51 -19.06 17.63 -73.97
CA SER A 51 -17.66 17.23 -74.21
C SER A 51 -17.57 15.85 -74.85
N ILE A 52 -18.23 14.85 -74.26
CA ILE A 52 -18.26 13.47 -74.77
C ILE A 52 -18.85 13.42 -76.18
N LYS A 53 -19.92 14.18 -76.46
CA LYS A 53 -20.48 14.28 -77.82
C LYS A 53 -19.47 14.84 -78.81
N SER A 54 -18.75 15.90 -78.45
CA SER A 54 -17.72 16.51 -79.28
C SER A 54 -16.56 15.53 -79.55
N GLU A 55 -16.10 14.84 -78.51
CA GLU A 55 -15.08 13.80 -78.59
C GLU A 55 -15.53 12.63 -79.47
N TYR A 56 -16.78 12.18 -79.33
CA TYR A 56 -17.36 11.12 -80.15
C TYR A 56 -17.48 11.52 -81.62
N ASN A 57 -17.87 12.76 -81.91
CA ASN A 57 -17.88 13.27 -83.28
C ASN A 57 -16.48 13.35 -83.86
N SER A 58 -15.50 13.82 -83.08
CA SER A 58 -14.08 13.85 -83.47
C SER A 58 -13.53 12.44 -83.69
N TYR A 59 -13.92 11.47 -82.86
CA TYR A 59 -13.56 10.06 -83.01
C TYR A 59 -14.14 9.47 -84.31
N LYS A 60 -15.42 9.72 -84.63
CA LYS A 60 -16.03 9.30 -85.90
C LYS A 60 -15.26 9.82 -87.11
N VAL A 61 -14.84 11.09 -87.08
CA VAL A 61 -14.00 11.68 -88.15
C VAL A 61 -12.63 10.99 -88.23
N ARG A 62 -11.97 10.75 -87.09
CA ARG A 62 -10.69 10.01 -87.05
C ARG A 62 -10.81 8.60 -87.61
N VAL A 63 -11.81 7.82 -87.18
CA VAL A 63 -12.05 6.46 -87.66
C VAL A 63 -12.34 6.46 -89.15
N HIS A 64 -13.19 7.37 -89.63
CA HIS A 64 -13.48 7.48 -91.06
C HIS A 64 -12.20 7.78 -91.87
N ASN A 65 -11.31 8.64 -91.36
CA ASN A 65 -10.02 8.93 -91.99
C ASN A 65 -9.06 7.72 -91.93
N VAL A 66 -9.00 7.00 -90.82
CA VAL A 66 -8.17 5.78 -90.68
C VAL A 66 -8.65 4.69 -91.62
N LEU A 67 -9.97 4.44 -91.71
CA LEU A 67 -10.55 3.47 -92.64
C LEU A 67 -10.28 3.87 -94.10
N LYS A 68 -10.36 5.16 -94.42
CA LYS A 68 -9.98 5.68 -95.75
C LYS A 68 -8.49 5.46 -96.04
N GLN A 69 -7.61 5.63 -95.04
CA GLN A 69 -6.18 5.34 -95.19
C GLN A 69 -5.90 3.84 -95.28
N GLN A 70 -6.53 2.99 -94.48
CA GLN A 70 -6.36 1.53 -94.53
C GLN A 70 -6.81 0.94 -95.86
N LYS A 71 -7.92 1.42 -96.43
CA LYS A 71 -8.37 1.03 -97.77
C LYS A 71 -7.33 1.37 -98.86
N ASN A 72 -6.51 2.40 -98.65
CA ASN A 72 -5.42 2.76 -99.56
C ASN A 72 -4.11 2.01 -99.25
N LYS A 73 -3.98 1.40 -98.06
CA LYS A 73 -2.73 0.80 -97.54
C LYS A 73 -2.72 -0.73 -97.59
N SER A 74 -3.86 -1.38 -97.78
CA SER A 74 -3.99 -2.85 -97.91
C SER A 74 -3.46 -3.44 -99.24
N SER A 75 -2.47 -2.80 -99.87
CA SER A 75 -1.90 -3.19 -101.17
C SER A 75 -0.51 -3.86 -101.06
N THR A 76 0.05 -4.09 -99.87
CA THR A 76 1.41 -4.64 -99.74
C THR A 76 1.52 -5.68 -98.62
N GLN A 77 1.84 -6.93 -98.99
CA GLN A 77 2.03 -8.11 -98.13
C GLN A 77 3.32 -8.03 -97.30
N SER A 78 3.22 -8.05 -95.95
CA SER A 78 4.26 -8.55 -95.03
C SER A 78 3.78 -8.88 -93.60
N ASP A 79 2.49 -9.09 -93.36
CA ASP A 79 1.90 -9.12 -91.99
C ASP A 79 2.07 -10.44 -91.21
N GLY A 80 2.47 -11.54 -91.84
CA GLY A 80 2.37 -12.89 -91.26
C GLY A 80 3.34 -13.18 -90.09
N ASP A 81 4.63 -12.87 -90.26
CA ASP A 81 5.67 -13.24 -89.29
C ASP A 81 5.74 -12.29 -88.09
N PHE A 82 5.55 -10.99 -88.31
CA PHE A 82 5.45 -10.00 -87.23
C PHE A 82 4.27 -10.31 -86.29
N SER A 83 3.13 -10.72 -86.86
CA SER A 83 1.93 -11.12 -86.11
C SER A 83 2.10 -12.43 -85.31
N LYS A 84 3.13 -13.24 -85.59
CA LYS A 84 3.40 -14.47 -84.83
C LYS A 84 4.27 -14.19 -83.61
N GLN A 85 5.34 -13.42 -83.78
CA GLN A 85 6.20 -12.98 -82.66
C GLN A 85 5.43 -12.14 -81.64
N GLU A 86 4.56 -11.24 -82.13
CA GLU A 86 3.70 -10.44 -81.25
C GLU A 86 2.73 -11.30 -80.44
N ARG A 87 2.19 -12.39 -81.03
CA ARG A 87 1.35 -13.35 -80.33
C ARG A 87 2.09 -14.12 -79.23
N GLU A 88 3.29 -14.62 -79.52
CA GLU A 88 4.12 -15.32 -78.51
C GLU A 88 4.53 -14.39 -77.36
N ASN A 89 4.85 -13.12 -77.65
CA ASN A 89 5.14 -12.12 -76.62
C ASN A 89 3.90 -11.82 -75.74
N MET A 90 2.72 -11.75 -76.34
CA MET A 90 1.46 -11.55 -75.58
C MET A 90 1.11 -12.78 -74.74
N GLU A 91 1.37 -13.99 -75.24
CA GLU A 91 1.13 -15.23 -74.51
C GLU A 91 2.06 -15.38 -73.30
N THR A 92 3.36 -15.07 -73.46
CA THR A 92 4.31 -15.03 -72.33
C THR A 92 3.95 -13.96 -71.30
N MET A 93 3.49 -12.78 -71.74
CA MET A 93 3.00 -11.74 -70.83
C MET A 93 1.73 -12.18 -70.07
N LEU A 94 0.80 -12.85 -70.74
CA LEU A 94 -0.39 -13.40 -70.10
C LEU A 94 -0.04 -14.46 -69.04
N GLU A 95 0.93 -15.32 -69.32
CA GLU A 95 1.36 -16.34 -68.35
C GLU A 95 2.07 -15.71 -67.14
N GLN A 96 2.89 -14.68 -67.35
CA GLN A 96 3.48 -13.91 -66.26
C GLN A 96 2.42 -13.21 -65.40
N LEU A 97 1.39 -12.63 -66.03
CA LEU A 97 0.28 -12.00 -65.32
C LEU A 97 -0.55 -13.01 -64.53
N ARG A 98 -0.77 -14.22 -65.07
CA ARG A 98 -1.45 -15.32 -64.36
C ARG A 98 -0.65 -15.78 -63.15
N SER A 99 0.65 -15.98 -63.29
CA SER A 99 1.54 -16.36 -62.18
C SER A 99 1.52 -15.31 -61.08
N LYS A 100 1.63 -14.02 -61.43
CA LYS A 100 1.52 -12.91 -60.46
C LYS A 100 0.15 -12.82 -59.78
N LEU A 101 -0.92 -13.07 -60.52
CA LEU A 101 -2.27 -13.10 -59.95
C LEU A 101 -2.41 -14.24 -58.92
N GLN A 102 -1.89 -15.42 -59.25
CA GLN A 102 -1.90 -16.57 -58.35
C GLN A 102 -1.07 -16.32 -57.09
N GLU A 103 0.14 -15.75 -57.24
CA GLU A 103 0.99 -15.37 -56.11
C GLU A 103 0.29 -14.33 -55.22
N SER A 104 -0.32 -13.30 -55.81
CA SER A 104 -1.08 -12.29 -55.07
C SER A 104 -2.29 -12.90 -54.34
N GLN A 105 -2.96 -13.89 -54.93
CA GLN A 105 -4.08 -14.60 -54.28
C GLN A 105 -3.60 -15.42 -53.09
N LEU A 106 -2.48 -16.14 -53.21
CA LEU A 106 -1.89 -16.89 -52.10
C LEU A 106 -1.44 -15.96 -50.97
N ASN A 107 -0.80 -14.83 -51.30
CA ASN A 107 -0.40 -13.83 -50.31
C ASN A 107 -1.60 -13.23 -49.59
N ALA A 108 -2.69 -12.91 -50.31
CA ALA A 108 -3.92 -12.42 -49.70
C ALA A 108 -4.57 -13.46 -48.78
N GLN A 109 -4.53 -14.76 -49.14
CA GLN A 109 -4.99 -15.84 -48.29
C GLN A 109 -4.15 -15.97 -47.01
N SER A 110 -2.81 -15.89 -47.13
CA SER A 110 -1.90 -15.90 -45.97
C SER A 110 -2.18 -14.72 -45.02
N CYS A 111 -2.27 -13.50 -45.56
CA CYS A 111 -2.57 -12.31 -44.76
C CYS A 111 -3.93 -12.41 -44.05
N ASN A 112 -4.93 -13.02 -44.69
CA ASN A 112 -6.25 -13.22 -44.08
C ASN A 112 -6.19 -14.27 -42.95
N ALA A 113 -5.44 -15.36 -43.12
CA ALA A 113 -5.23 -16.34 -42.07
C ALA A 113 -4.49 -15.73 -40.86
N GLU A 114 -3.46 -14.93 -41.10
CA GLU A 114 -2.72 -14.20 -40.06
C GLU A 114 -3.63 -13.20 -39.32
N LEU A 115 -4.49 -12.49 -40.04
CA LEU A 115 -5.44 -11.55 -39.45
C LEU A 115 -6.46 -12.29 -38.56
N GLN A 116 -6.98 -13.44 -39.01
CA GLN A 116 -7.89 -14.26 -38.22
C GLN A 116 -7.19 -14.77 -36.95
N GLN A 117 -5.95 -15.25 -37.06
CA GLN A 117 -5.17 -15.68 -35.90
C GLN A 117 -4.98 -14.53 -34.91
N LEU A 118 -4.55 -13.36 -35.39
CA LEU A 118 -4.33 -12.19 -34.54
C LEU A 118 -5.63 -11.72 -33.87
N GLN A 119 -6.77 -11.82 -34.55
CA GLN A 119 -8.08 -11.52 -33.99
C GLN A 119 -8.45 -12.49 -32.86
N THR A 120 -8.21 -13.79 -33.04
CA THR A 120 -8.42 -14.77 -31.96
C THR A 120 -7.49 -14.57 -30.77
N GLU A 121 -6.23 -14.21 -31.02
CA GLU A 121 -5.28 -13.88 -29.96
C GLU A 121 -5.71 -12.61 -29.20
N TYR A 122 -6.23 -11.61 -29.90
CA TYR A 122 -6.80 -10.41 -29.29
C TYR A 122 -7.99 -10.75 -28.38
N ASP A 123 -8.95 -11.54 -28.87
CA ASP A 123 -10.15 -11.91 -28.10
C ASP A 123 -9.79 -12.72 -26.85
N THR A 124 -8.88 -13.69 -26.97
CA THR A 124 -8.40 -14.49 -25.82
C THR A 124 -7.63 -13.65 -24.80
N LEU A 125 -6.82 -12.69 -25.26
CA LEU A 125 -6.10 -11.77 -24.37
C LEU A 125 -7.07 -10.83 -23.65
N LEU A 126 -8.09 -10.33 -24.35
CA LEU A 126 -9.14 -9.49 -23.78
C LEU A 126 -9.94 -10.25 -22.70
N GLU A 127 -10.33 -11.50 -22.97
CA GLU A 127 -11.00 -12.35 -21.98
C GLU A 127 -10.13 -12.59 -20.74
N ARG A 128 -8.85 -12.89 -20.94
CA ARG A 128 -7.89 -13.06 -19.84
C ARG A 128 -7.74 -11.78 -19.02
N HIS A 129 -7.65 -10.63 -19.68
CA HIS A 129 -7.56 -9.33 -19.02
C HIS A 129 -8.82 -9.04 -18.19
N ASN A 130 -10.01 -9.23 -18.76
CA ASN A 130 -11.28 -9.05 -18.06
C ASN A 130 -11.41 -9.98 -16.84
N LYS A 131 -10.98 -11.24 -16.97
CA LYS A 131 -10.96 -12.20 -15.86
C LYS A 131 -10.01 -11.77 -14.74
N MET A 132 -8.80 -11.32 -15.08
CA MET A 132 -7.85 -10.80 -14.11
C MET A 132 -8.40 -9.55 -13.40
N LEU A 133 -9.01 -8.63 -14.16
CA LEU A 133 -9.62 -7.42 -13.61
C LEU A 133 -10.73 -7.78 -12.61
N GLN A 134 -11.62 -8.72 -12.96
CA GLN A 134 -12.68 -9.18 -12.07
C GLN A 134 -12.11 -9.81 -10.79
N GLN A 135 -11.08 -10.66 -10.91
CA GLN A 135 -10.41 -11.28 -9.75
C GLN A 135 -9.74 -10.24 -8.84
N THR A 136 -9.15 -9.19 -9.42
CA THR A 136 -8.56 -8.09 -8.63
C THR A 136 -9.64 -7.31 -7.90
N ILE A 137 -10.75 -6.99 -8.57
CA ILE A 137 -11.89 -6.29 -7.94
C ILE A 137 -12.49 -7.11 -6.80
N THR A 138 -12.69 -8.42 -6.98
CA THR A 138 -13.25 -9.28 -5.92
C THR A 138 -12.30 -9.36 -4.73
N LYS A 139 -10.99 -9.55 -4.96
CA LYS A 139 -10.00 -9.57 -3.87
C LYS A 139 -9.91 -8.23 -3.15
N GLU A 140 -9.99 -7.11 -3.87
CA GLU A 140 -10.01 -5.78 -3.28
C GLU A 140 -11.24 -5.59 -2.38
N ALA A 141 -12.42 -6.04 -2.84
CA ALA A 141 -13.65 -5.99 -2.05
C ALA A 141 -13.54 -6.83 -0.76
N GLU A 142 -13.03 -8.07 -0.86
CA GLU A 142 -12.78 -8.96 0.29
C GLU A 142 -11.82 -8.34 1.31
N LEU A 143 -10.71 -7.75 0.83
CA LEU A 143 -9.74 -7.08 1.71
C LEU A 143 -10.34 -5.84 2.40
N ARG A 144 -11.14 -5.05 1.67
CA ARG A 144 -11.84 -3.90 2.25
C ARG A 144 -12.82 -4.32 3.33
N GLU A 145 -13.61 -5.37 3.09
CA GLU A 145 -14.54 -5.92 4.09
C GLU A 145 -13.79 -6.42 5.33
N ARG A 146 -12.69 -7.16 5.14
CA ARG A 146 -11.86 -7.64 6.25
C ARG A 146 -11.25 -6.51 7.07
N LEU A 147 -10.80 -5.44 6.42
CA LEU A 147 -10.29 -4.25 7.10
C LEU A 147 -11.38 -3.55 7.93
N LEU A 148 -12.60 -3.43 7.40
CA LEU A 148 -13.72 -2.86 8.14
C LEU A 148 -14.10 -3.73 9.35
N SER A 149 -14.14 -5.05 9.19
CA SER A 149 -14.39 -5.99 10.29
C SER A 149 -13.34 -5.85 11.39
N LEU A 150 -12.04 -5.92 11.05
CA LEU A 150 -10.95 -5.77 12.01
C LEU A 150 -10.94 -4.39 12.67
N HIS A 151 -11.27 -3.33 11.93
CA HIS A 151 -11.40 -2.00 12.50
C HIS A 151 -12.53 -1.94 13.55
N SER A 152 -13.69 -2.51 13.24
CA SER A 152 -14.83 -2.57 14.17
C SER A 152 -14.50 -3.38 15.44
N GLU A 153 -13.82 -4.51 15.29
CA GLU A 153 -13.35 -5.34 16.41
C GLU A 153 -12.31 -4.59 17.25
N ASN A 154 -11.36 -3.88 16.62
CA ASN A 154 -10.36 -3.09 17.32
C ASN A 154 -10.99 -1.95 18.14
N VAL A 155 -12.00 -1.28 17.58
CA VAL A 155 -12.76 -0.24 18.29
C VAL A 155 -13.53 -0.84 19.46
N ALA A 156 -14.18 -2.00 19.29
CA ALA A 156 -14.89 -2.69 20.36
C ALA A 156 -13.93 -3.10 21.50
N LEU A 157 -12.80 -3.72 21.18
CA LEU A 157 -11.78 -4.12 22.16
C LEU A 157 -11.18 -2.91 22.89
N LYS A 158 -10.91 -1.80 22.18
CA LYS A 158 -10.45 -0.54 22.82
C LYS A 158 -11.49 0.03 23.78
N SER A 159 -12.77 -0.01 23.40
CA SER A 159 -13.87 0.42 24.27
C SER A 159 -13.97 -0.46 25.52
N GLU A 160 -13.93 -1.78 25.37
CA GLU A 160 -13.98 -2.73 26.49
C GLU A 160 -12.78 -2.55 27.42
N HIS A 161 -11.57 -2.41 26.86
CA HIS A 161 -10.37 -2.13 27.64
C HIS A 161 -10.48 -0.81 28.41
N SER A 162 -10.92 0.27 27.75
CA SER A 162 -11.14 1.57 28.41
C SER A 162 -12.18 1.46 29.53
N GLN A 163 -13.23 0.66 29.36
CA GLN A 163 -14.26 0.44 30.38
C GLN A 163 -13.68 -0.34 31.57
N SER A 164 -12.89 -1.38 31.32
CA SER A 164 -12.23 -2.17 32.37
C SER A 164 -11.25 -1.32 33.19
N VAL A 165 -10.44 -0.48 32.51
CA VAL A 165 -9.54 0.48 33.18
C VAL A 165 -10.33 1.47 34.03
N ALA A 166 -11.44 2.03 33.52
CA ALA A 166 -12.28 2.95 34.29
C ALA A 166 -12.88 2.27 35.54
N GLN A 167 -13.34 1.02 35.41
CA GLN A 167 -13.88 0.24 36.54
C GLN A 167 -12.81 -0.04 37.61
N LEU A 168 -11.62 -0.51 37.21
CA LEU A 168 -10.52 -0.77 38.14
C LEU A 168 -10.04 0.51 38.83
N THR A 169 -10.01 1.63 38.09
CA THR A 169 -9.66 2.94 38.65
C THR A 169 -10.68 3.39 39.69
N ALA A 170 -11.99 3.26 39.38
CA ALA A 170 -13.06 3.58 40.31
C ALA A 170 -13.04 2.68 41.56
N GLN A 171 -12.74 1.39 41.41
CA GLN A 171 -12.59 0.45 42.52
C GLN A 171 -11.39 0.83 43.41
N THR A 172 -10.27 1.20 42.81
CA THR A 172 -9.07 1.64 43.53
C THR A 172 -9.33 2.94 44.29
N GLU A 173 -10.05 3.88 43.68
CA GLU A 173 -10.41 5.16 44.31
C GLU A 173 -11.37 4.98 45.48
N THR A 174 -12.39 4.12 45.34
CA THR A 174 -13.33 3.83 46.44
C THR A 174 -12.60 3.18 47.62
N LEU A 175 -11.74 2.19 47.37
CA LEU A 175 -10.91 1.56 48.40
C LEU A 175 -9.92 2.54 49.05
N ARG A 176 -9.30 3.42 48.26
CA ARG A 176 -8.42 4.47 48.78
C ARG A 176 -9.19 5.47 49.65
N SER A 177 -10.41 5.83 49.28
CA SER A 177 -11.26 6.72 50.07
C SER A 177 -11.67 6.07 51.39
N SER A 178 -12.03 4.79 51.39
CA SER A 178 -12.45 4.09 52.61
C SER A 178 -11.30 3.94 53.60
N PHE A 179 -10.09 3.61 53.14
CA PHE A 179 -8.90 3.60 54.01
C PHE A 179 -8.55 4.99 54.55
N ARG A 180 -8.73 6.05 53.75
CA ARG A 180 -8.53 7.43 54.21
C ARG A 180 -9.54 7.80 55.30
N GLU A 181 -10.81 7.44 55.13
CA GLU A 181 -11.85 7.64 56.15
C GLU A 181 -11.57 6.86 57.43
N GLN A 182 -11.15 5.60 57.32
CA GLN A 182 -10.76 4.78 58.47
C GLN A 182 -9.58 5.39 59.25
N LEU A 183 -8.56 5.88 58.55
CA LEU A 183 -7.44 6.59 59.17
C LEU A 183 -7.88 7.87 59.89
N HIS A 184 -8.76 8.66 59.26
CA HIS A 184 -9.28 9.88 59.88
C HIS A 184 -10.11 9.56 61.13
N HIS A 185 -10.96 8.54 61.07
CA HIS A 185 -11.75 8.10 62.21
C HIS A 185 -10.86 7.63 63.37
N LEU A 186 -9.84 6.82 63.08
CA LEU A 186 -8.88 6.36 64.09
C LEU A 186 -8.09 7.53 64.71
N GLN A 187 -7.75 8.53 63.90
CA GLN A 187 -7.07 9.74 64.35
C GLN A 187 -7.96 10.60 65.26
N ASP A 188 -9.25 10.76 64.91
CA ASP A 188 -10.23 11.47 65.73
C ASP A 188 -10.48 10.76 67.07
N GLU A 189 -10.58 9.44 67.08
CA GLU A 189 -10.69 8.63 68.30
C GLU A 189 -9.43 8.77 69.18
N HIS A 190 -8.24 8.69 68.60
CA HIS A 190 -6.98 8.96 69.33
C HIS A 190 -6.95 10.38 69.90
N ARG A 191 -7.38 11.38 69.13
CA ARG A 191 -7.44 12.75 69.60
C ARG A 191 -8.42 12.90 70.77
N SER A 192 -9.62 12.32 70.69
CA SER A 192 -10.62 12.33 71.76
C SER A 192 -10.12 11.64 73.04
N THR A 193 -9.47 10.47 72.89
CA THR A 193 -8.87 9.76 74.04
C THR A 193 -7.73 10.55 74.68
N VAL A 194 -6.87 11.21 73.90
CA VAL A 194 -5.85 12.12 74.44
C VAL A 194 -6.49 13.31 75.16
N GLU A 195 -7.48 13.97 74.54
CA GLU A 195 -8.20 15.10 75.16
C GLU A 195 -8.84 14.68 76.50
N THR A 196 -9.49 13.52 76.58
CA THR A 196 -10.09 13.01 77.82
C THR A 196 -9.06 12.66 78.89
N LEU A 197 -7.96 11.98 78.55
CA LEU A 197 -6.86 11.70 79.49
C LEU A 197 -6.23 12.99 80.01
N GLN A 198 -6.10 14.00 79.16
CA GLN A 198 -5.55 15.30 79.54
C GLN A 198 -6.47 16.05 80.50
N HIS A 199 -7.79 15.98 80.29
CA HIS A 199 -8.77 16.50 81.26
C HIS A 199 -8.69 15.77 82.61
N GLN A 200 -8.54 14.43 82.60
CA GLN A 200 -8.38 13.65 83.82
C GLN A 200 -7.09 14.02 84.57
N MET A 201 -5.97 14.16 83.86
CA MET A 201 -4.70 14.63 84.45
C MET A 201 -4.86 16.01 85.10
N ASN A 202 -5.43 16.99 84.39
CA ASN A 202 -5.64 18.34 84.91
C ASN A 202 -6.53 18.35 86.17
N SER A 203 -7.56 17.47 86.20
CA SER A 203 -8.42 17.30 87.37
C SER A 203 -7.66 16.73 88.57
N LEU A 204 -6.86 15.67 88.36
CA LEU A 204 -6.01 15.08 89.40
C LEU A 204 -4.94 16.05 89.90
N GLU A 205 -4.30 16.80 89.00
CA GLU A 205 -3.36 17.87 89.36
C GLU A 205 -4.03 18.93 90.23
N SER A 206 -5.25 19.33 89.89
CA SER A 206 -6.04 20.29 90.69
C SER A 206 -6.40 19.74 92.07
N GLN A 207 -6.74 18.45 92.18
CA GLN A 207 -7.01 17.79 93.46
C GLN A 207 -5.75 17.66 94.32
N LEU A 208 -4.62 17.26 93.73
CA LEU A 208 -3.32 17.22 94.42
C LEU A 208 -2.91 18.61 94.91
N PHE A 209 -3.12 19.64 94.10
CA PHE A 209 -2.85 21.02 94.49
C PHE A 209 -3.73 21.49 95.65
N GLN A 210 -4.99 21.05 95.72
CA GLN A 210 -5.89 21.33 96.86
C GLN A 210 -5.44 20.61 98.13
N LEU A 211 -5.11 19.31 98.06
CA LEU A 211 -4.59 18.52 99.18
C LEU A 211 -3.26 19.07 99.71
N GLN A 212 -2.42 19.62 98.84
CA GLN A 212 -1.14 20.25 99.23
C GLN A 212 -1.31 21.62 99.91
N LYS A 213 -2.48 22.27 99.75
CA LYS A 213 -2.83 23.55 100.39
C LYS A 213 -3.50 23.42 101.76
N GLU A 214 -3.82 22.20 102.20
CA GLU A 214 -4.38 21.92 103.52
C GLU A 214 -3.24 21.81 104.58
N PRO A 215 -3.33 22.47 105.75
CA PRO A 215 -2.24 22.45 106.73
C PRO A 215 -2.16 21.07 107.39
N ALA A 216 -0.99 20.44 107.30
CA ALA A 216 -0.70 19.17 107.94
C ALA A 216 -0.89 19.23 109.46
N THR A 217 -1.67 18.29 110.02
CA THR A 217 -1.50 17.82 111.40
C THR A 217 -1.51 16.30 111.48
N SER A 218 -0.34 15.74 111.85
CA SER A 218 -0.14 14.52 112.66
C SER A 218 -0.45 13.17 111.98
N ALA A 219 0.30 12.07 112.12
CA ALA A 219 1.47 11.66 112.91
C ALA A 219 1.98 10.32 112.30
N ALA A 220 3.28 10.10 112.14
CA ALA A 220 4.14 9.27 113.01
C ALA A 220 4.49 7.85 112.49
N GLN A 221 5.80 7.57 112.57
CA GLN A 221 6.48 6.29 112.81
C GLN A 221 6.86 5.35 111.62
N GLN A 222 8.19 5.28 111.47
CA GLN A 222 9.07 4.25 110.90
C GLN A 222 8.76 2.79 111.34
N PRO A 223 9.36 1.69 110.79
CA PRO A 223 10.74 1.60 110.27
C PRO A 223 11.06 0.64 109.09
N SER A 224 12.30 0.80 108.57
CA SER A 224 13.25 -0.17 107.98
C SER A 224 12.78 -1.41 107.19
N LYS A 225 13.38 -1.61 105.98
CA LYS A 225 14.25 -2.75 105.61
C LYS A 225 14.63 -2.75 104.12
N LYS A 226 15.93 -2.96 103.84
CA LYS A 226 16.43 -3.54 102.57
C LYS A 226 16.06 -5.04 102.53
N PRO A 227 16.01 -5.66 101.34
CA PRO A 227 17.12 -6.54 100.98
C PRO A 227 17.54 -6.52 99.49
N GLN A 228 18.77 -7.02 99.25
CA GLN A 228 19.31 -7.57 97.98
C GLN A 228 18.48 -8.82 97.55
N SER A 229 18.55 -9.45 96.37
CA SER A 229 19.62 -9.65 95.39
C SER A 229 19.06 -10.26 94.06
N ASP A 230 19.93 -10.30 93.05
CA ASP A 230 20.06 -11.30 91.96
C ASP A 230 18.89 -11.61 90.99
N ARG A 231 19.09 -11.36 89.67
CA ARG A 231 19.52 -12.38 88.69
C ARG A 231 19.50 -11.86 87.23
N LYS A 232 20.51 -12.33 86.49
CA LYS A 232 20.78 -12.39 85.05
C LYS A 232 19.61 -12.30 84.04
N LEU A 233 20.02 -11.87 82.84
CA LEU A 233 19.81 -12.49 81.50
C LEU A 233 18.89 -11.69 80.52
N VAL A 234 19.49 -11.26 79.39
CA VAL A 234 19.01 -11.31 77.97
C VAL A 234 17.58 -10.81 77.70
N ASP A 235 17.29 -9.86 76.81
CA ASP A 235 17.64 -9.80 75.39
C ASP A 235 17.32 -8.39 74.86
N LEU A 236 18.06 -7.92 73.87
CA LEU A 236 17.82 -6.65 73.20
C LEU A 236 17.33 -6.96 71.77
N PRO A 237 16.06 -6.70 71.41
CA PRO A 237 15.66 -6.81 70.03
C PRO A 237 16.08 -5.56 69.27
N LEU A 238 17.01 -5.83 68.36
CA LEU A 238 17.42 -5.07 67.19
C LEU A 238 16.22 -4.35 66.53
N PHE A 239 16.31 -3.02 66.48
CA PHE A 239 15.42 -2.17 65.71
C PHE A 239 15.84 -2.25 64.25
N GLU A 240 15.15 -3.07 63.45
CA GLU A 240 15.33 -3.16 62.01
C GLU A 240 13.97 -2.91 61.35
N MET A 241 13.77 -1.68 60.86
CA MET A 241 12.71 -1.40 59.90
C MET A 241 13.31 -0.59 58.74
N ASN A 242 13.25 -1.26 57.61
CA ASN A 242 13.88 -0.93 56.35
C ASN A 242 13.49 0.46 55.85
N MET A 243 14.50 1.26 55.50
CA MET A 243 14.27 2.42 54.64
C MET A 243 13.84 1.94 53.26
N ALA A 244 12.72 2.49 52.81
CA ALA A 244 12.23 2.38 51.45
C ALA A 244 13.34 2.77 50.45
N ARG A 245 13.56 1.89 49.47
CA ARG A 245 14.40 2.17 48.30
C ARG A 245 13.49 2.23 47.08
N GLU A 246 13.56 3.39 46.46
CA GLU A 246 12.91 3.84 45.23
C GLU A 246 13.00 2.81 44.10
N GLU A 247 11.85 2.47 43.52
CA GLU A 247 11.75 1.66 42.31
C GLU A 247 12.06 2.56 41.12
N GLY A 248 13.31 2.50 40.66
CA GLY A 248 13.73 3.11 39.40
C GLY A 248 13.22 2.26 38.24
N GLU A 249 12.35 2.87 37.45
CA GLU A 249 11.88 2.39 36.16
C GLU A 249 13.07 2.15 35.21
N GLY A 250 13.07 0.99 34.55
CA GLY A 250 14.06 0.63 33.55
C GLY A 250 13.56 -0.56 32.73
N MET A 251 12.65 -0.29 31.80
CA MET A 251 12.45 -1.15 30.64
C MET A 251 13.72 -1.09 29.80
N GLU A 252 14.33 -2.23 29.50
CA GLU A 252 14.90 -2.46 28.18
C GLU A 252 15.01 -3.97 27.92
N THR A 253 14.31 -4.36 26.86
CA THR A 253 14.30 -5.67 26.23
C THR A 253 15.66 -6.00 25.64
N THR A 254 16.17 -7.21 25.85
CA THR A 254 16.75 -8.01 24.76
C THR A 254 16.77 -9.48 25.15
N GLU A 255 16.23 -10.27 24.23
CA GLU A 255 16.20 -11.71 24.16
C GLU A 255 17.63 -12.27 24.09
N SER A 256 17.98 -13.22 24.97
CA SER A 256 18.93 -14.28 24.63
C SER A 256 18.97 -15.39 25.70
N GLU A 257 18.77 -16.61 25.23
CA GLU A 257 19.20 -17.91 25.77
C GLU A 257 18.73 -18.37 27.15
N SER A 258 18.05 -19.54 27.18
CA SER A 258 18.17 -20.60 28.20
C SER A 258 17.31 -21.82 27.81
N PRO A 259 17.76 -23.07 28.07
CA PRO A 259 17.73 -23.57 29.45
C PRO A 259 19.02 -24.28 29.86
N SER A 260 19.78 -23.65 30.76
CA SER A 260 20.66 -24.37 31.68
C SER A 260 20.17 -24.14 33.10
N THR A 261 19.88 -25.25 33.77
CA THR A 261 19.60 -25.39 35.19
C THR A 261 20.81 -24.92 36.01
N ALA A 262 20.73 -23.80 36.74
CA ALA A 262 21.66 -23.50 37.84
C ALA A 262 21.15 -22.31 38.68
N GLY A 263 20.51 -22.59 39.80
CA GLY A 263 20.05 -21.60 40.75
C GLY A 263 20.15 -22.14 42.17
N THR A 264 21.34 -22.55 42.58
CA THR A 264 21.68 -22.78 44.00
C THR A 264 22.98 -22.07 44.32
N PRO A 265 23.02 -21.18 45.33
CA PRO A 265 24.27 -20.59 45.79
C PRO A 265 25.19 -21.70 46.35
N PRO A 266 26.53 -21.59 46.21
CA PRO A 266 27.43 -22.61 46.72
C PRO A 266 27.36 -22.68 48.26
N PRO A 267 27.42 -23.88 48.86
CA PRO A 267 27.38 -24.05 50.31
C PRO A 267 28.62 -23.46 50.97
N SER A 268 28.46 -22.98 52.22
CA SER A 268 29.56 -22.37 52.97
C SER A 268 30.60 -23.41 53.41
N LEU A 269 31.84 -22.95 53.64
CA LEU A 269 32.98 -23.80 54.01
C LEU A 269 32.70 -24.67 55.24
N GLU A 270 31.86 -24.21 56.17
CA GLU A 270 31.50 -24.99 57.36
C GLU A 270 30.60 -26.19 57.03
N GLN A 271 29.71 -26.06 56.04
CA GLN A 271 28.85 -27.18 55.60
C GLN A 271 29.64 -28.29 54.88
N LEU A 272 30.73 -27.93 54.20
CA LEU A 272 31.65 -28.86 53.54
C LEU A 272 32.56 -29.63 54.50
N LEU A 273 32.84 -29.06 55.68
CA LEU A 273 33.69 -29.70 56.69
C LEU A 273 32.89 -30.59 57.66
N THR A 274 31.57 -30.40 57.74
CA THR A 274 30.66 -31.25 58.53
C THR A 274 29.97 -32.36 57.71
N SER A 275 30.13 -32.37 56.38
CA SER A 275 29.59 -33.45 55.55
C SER A 275 30.37 -34.76 55.79
N PRO A 276 29.71 -35.92 55.94
CA PRO A 276 30.39 -37.19 56.13
C PRO A 276 31.34 -37.50 54.98
N ASP A 277 32.52 -38.07 55.29
CA ASP A 277 33.55 -38.51 54.34
C ASP A 277 32.94 -39.29 53.16
N PRO A 278 33.13 -38.88 51.89
CA PRO A 278 32.51 -39.49 50.70
C PRO A 278 33.16 -40.84 50.32
N LYS A 279 33.54 -41.64 51.31
CA LYS A 279 34.08 -42.99 51.09
C LYS A 279 33.04 -44.09 51.14
N HIS A 280 31.75 -43.79 51.28
CA HIS A 280 30.67 -44.78 51.31
C HIS A 280 29.36 -44.29 50.68
N GLU A 281 29.42 -43.71 49.48
CA GLU A 281 28.27 -43.79 48.57
C GLU A 281 28.53 -44.92 47.56
N PRO A 282 27.58 -45.84 47.33
CA PRO A 282 27.71 -46.78 46.24
C PRO A 282 27.76 -45.95 44.95
N PHE A 283 28.92 -45.95 44.30
CA PHE A 283 29.08 -45.44 42.95
C PHE A 283 28.04 -46.13 42.06
N VAL A 284 26.93 -45.44 41.78
CA VAL A 284 25.94 -45.89 40.82
C VAL A 284 26.61 -45.71 39.48
N TRP A 285 27.15 -46.80 38.92
CA TRP A 285 27.46 -46.89 37.51
C TRP A 285 26.20 -46.44 36.77
N GLN A 286 26.21 -45.23 36.21
CA GLN A 286 25.20 -44.90 35.20
C GLN A 286 25.38 -45.97 34.13
N VAL A 287 24.33 -46.78 33.93
CA VAL A 287 24.31 -47.83 32.93
C VAL A 287 24.79 -47.20 31.63
N GLU A 288 25.93 -47.68 31.13
CA GLU A 288 26.50 -47.18 29.90
C GLU A 288 25.42 -47.33 28.83
N PRO A 289 24.95 -46.22 28.23
CA PRO A 289 23.78 -46.24 27.37
C PRO A 289 24.01 -47.27 26.27
N THR A 290 23.07 -48.20 26.12
CA THR A 290 23.25 -49.30 25.17
C THR A 290 23.45 -48.74 23.77
N LYS A 291 24.23 -49.44 22.94
CA LYS A 291 24.50 -49.02 21.55
C LYS A 291 23.22 -48.66 20.79
N GLU A 292 22.13 -49.38 21.08
CA GLU A 292 20.81 -49.16 20.49
C GLU A 292 20.16 -47.83 20.95
N GLU A 293 20.25 -47.49 22.23
CA GLU A 293 19.82 -46.18 22.75
C GLU A 293 20.62 -45.03 22.13
N LEU A 294 21.93 -45.19 21.96
CA LEU A 294 22.78 -44.20 21.30
C LEU A 294 22.41 -44.03 19.82
N THR A 295 22.13 -45.12 19.09
CA THR A 295 21.64 -45.03 17.71
C THR A 295 20.26 -44.40 17.60
N ASN A 296 19.37 -44.64 18.57
CA ASN A 296 18.05 -44.02 18.61
C ASN A 296 18.13 -42.52 18.94
N LYS A 297 18.99 -42.12 19.88
CA LYS A 297 19.27 -40.70 20.16
C LYS A 297 19.92 -40.00 18.97
N LEU A 298 20.89 -40.65 18.32
CA LEU A 298 21.54 -40.11 17.13
C LEU A 298 20.54 -39.93 15.99
N SER A 299 19.74 -40.95 15.67
CA SER A 299 18.73 -40.83 14.60
C SER A 299 17.65 -39.79 14.89
N THR A 300 17.26 -39.63 16.16
CA THR A 300 16.31 -38.58 16.57
C THR A 300 16.94 -37.19 16.44
N ALA A 301 18.20 -37.03 16.86
CA ALA A 301 18.96 -35.79 16.70
C ALA A 301 19.17 -35.45 15.22
N THR A 302 19.51 -36.44 14.37
CA THR A 302 19.66 -36.25 12.93
C THR A 302 18.35 -35.81 12.28
N ARG A 303 17.21 -36.44 12.59
CA ARG A 303 15.90 -36.00 12.07
C ARG A 303 15.53 -34.59 12.54
N SER A 304 15.80 -34.27 13.81
CA SER A 304 15.57 -32.92 14.34
C SER A 304 16.42 -31.88 13.61
N MET A 305 17.70 -32.20 13.37
CA MET A 305 18.62 -31.36 12.60
C MET A 305 18.15 -31.16 11.15
N GLU A 306 17.71 -32.22 10.48
CA GLU A 306 17.13 -32.15 9.12
C GLU A 306 15.89 -31.26 9.08
N HIS A 307 14.99 -31.39 10.06
CA HIS A 307 13.80 -30.56 10.15
C HIS A 307 14.14 -29.08 10.39
N MET A 308 15.05 -28.77 11.33
CA MET A 308 15.52 -27.41 11.55
C MET A 308 16.18 -26.82 10.31
N ASN A 309 16.96 -27.62 9.57
CA ASN A 309 17.61 -27.17 8.35
C ASN A 309 16.58 -26.89 7.23
N SER A 310 15.52 -27.69 7.14
CA SER A 310 14.40 -27.42 6.23
C SER A 310 13.68 -26.11 6.58
N LEU A 311 13.40 -25.86 7.86
CA LEU A 311 12.79 -24.61 8.32
C LEU A 311 13.71 -23.41 8.08
N LEU A 312 15.02 -23.57 8.25
CA LEU A 312 15.99 -22.52 7.95
C LEU A 312 15.96 -22.16 6.46
N HIS A 313 15.98 -23.14 5.56
CA HIS A 313 15.89 -22.87 4.13
C HIS A 313 14.56 -22.23 3.72
N GLU A 314 13.43 -22.63 4.32
CA GLU A 314 12.14 -21.97 4.12
C GLU A 314 12.17 -20.51 4.61
N SER A 315 12.78 -20.26 5.78
CA SER A 315 12.99 -18.92 6.32
C SER A 315 13.90 -18.06 5.44
N GLU A 316 15.00 -18.61 4.93
CA GLU A 316 15.91 -17.93 4.01
C GLU A 316 15.21 -17.57 2.69
N ALA A 317 14.43 -18.49 2.13
CA ALA A 317 13.68 -18.27 0.90
C ALA A 317 12.61 -17.18 1.08
N THR A 318 11.85 -17.23 2.18
CA THR A 318 10.85 -16.19 2.49
C THR A 318 11.51 -14.83 2.73
N ASN A 319 12.66 -14.80 3.40
CA ASN A 319 13.43 -13.57 3.61
C ASN A 319 13.92 -12.97 2.29
N ALA A 320 14.44 -13.78 1.36
CA ALA A 320 14.85 -13.32 0.03
C ALA A 320 13.69 -12.67 -0.74
N ILE A 321 12.50 -13.28 -0.69
CA ILE A 321 11.27 -12.71 -1.31
C ILE A 321 10.90 -11.38 -0.65
N LEU A 322 10.95 -11.30 0.69
CA LEU A 322 10.65 -10.06 1.41
C LEU A 322 11.66 -8.95 1.06
N MET A 323 12.95 -9.26 0.92
CA MET A 323 13.95 -8.29 0.49
C MET A 323 13.66 -7.76 -0.92
N GLU A 324 13.27 -8.62 -1.86
CA GLU A 324 12.89 -8.22 -3.21
C GLU A 324 11.64 -7.31 -3.20
N GLN A 325 10.61 -7.70 -2.44
CA GLN A 325 9.41 -6.87 -2.27
C GLN A 325 9.73 -5.51 -1.68
N ILE A 326 10.61 -5.43 -0.67
CA ILE A 326 11.06 -4.16 -0.10
C ILE A 326 11.77 -3.31 -1.16
N SER A 327 12.60 -3.92 -2.00
CA SER A 327 13.29 -3.21 -3.09
C SER A 327 12.30 -2.64 -4.11
N LEU A 328 11.32 -3.45 -4.53
CA LEU A 328 10.24 -3.04 -5.45
C LEU A 328 9.35 -1.95 -4.85
N LEU A 329 8.95 -2.08 -3.60
CA LEU A 329 8.15 -1.05 -2.92
C LEU A 329 8.92 0.27 -2.80
N LYS A 330 10.22 0.22 -2.47
CA LYS A 330 11.08 1.42 -2.42
C LYS A 330 11.27 2.04 -3.81
N SER A 331 11.36 1.26 -4.89
CA SER A 331 11.44 1.82 -6.24
C SER A 331 10.12 2.43 -6.67
N GLU A 332 8.99 1.81 -6.33
CA GLU A 332 7.65 2.29 -6.61
C GLU A 332 7.31 3.57 -5.83
N MET A 333 7.67 3.64 -4.55
CA MET A 333 7.53 4.86 -3.75
C MET A 333 8.29 6.04 -4.39
N ARG A 334 9.57 5.82 -4.74
CA ARG A 334 10.37 6.83 -5.46
C ARG A 334 9.80 7.19 -6.84
N ARG A 335 9.11 6.26 -7.51
CA ARG A 335 8.42 6.53 -8.78
C ARG A 335 7.19 7.40 -8.57
N LEU A 336 6.38 7.09 -7.55
CA LEU A 336 5.18 7.83 -7.19
C LEU A 336 5.50 9.25 -6.70
N GLU A 337 6.54 9.42 -5.88
CA GLU A 337 7.02 10.73 -5.43
C GLU A 337 7.39 11.63 -6.62
N ARG A 338 8.20 11.11 -7.55
CA ARG A 338 8.57 11.83 -8.79
C ARG A 338 7.36 12.13 -9.67
N ASN A 339 6.34 11.27 -9.67
CA ASN A 339 5.09 11.53 -10.41
C ASN A 339 4.28 12.65 -9.77
N GLN A 340 4.13 12.64 -8.44
CA GLN A 340 3.45 13.69 -7.70
C GLN A 340 4.14 15.05 -7.87
N GLU A 341 5.48 15.07 -7.89
CA GLU A 341 6.24 16.29 -8.16
C GLU A 341 6.03 16.80 -9.60
N ARG A 342 5.90 15.91 -10.58
CA ARG A 342 5.49 16.27 -11.96
C ARG A 342 4.08 16.83 -12.02
N GLU A 343 3.14 16.27 -11.27
CA GLU A 343 1.76 16.79 -11.20
C GLU A 343 1.73 18.25 -10.69
N LYS A 344 2.56 18.57 -9.69
CA LYS A 344 2.71 19.95 -9.18
C LYS A 344 3.25 20.91 -10.25
N SER A 345 4.01 20.42 -11.24
CA SER A 345 4.59 21.21 -12.32
C SER A 345 3.83 21.12 -13.66
N VAL A 346 2.62 20.53 -13.69
CA VAL A 346 1.79 20.37 -14.92
C VAL A 346 1.46 21.70 -15.62
N ALA A 347 1.38 22.81 -14.88
CA ALA A 347 1.20 24.14 -15.48
C ALA A 347 2.37 24.55 -16.41
N ASN A 348 3.53 23.91 -16.29
CA ASN A 348 4.75 24.23 -17.04
C ASN A 348 4.98 23.34 -18.26
N LEU A 349 3.98 22.55 -18.69
CA LEU A 349 4.13 21.65 -19.85
C LEU A 349 4.48 22.38 -21.15
N GLU A 350 3.97 23.60 -21.36
CA GLU A 350 4.33 24.39 -22.54
C GLU A 350 5.80 24.86 -22.52
N TYR A 351 6.29 25.27 -21.35
CA TYR A 351 7.70 25.61 -21.17
C TYR A 351 8.58 24.38 -21.39
N LEU A 352 8.21 23.24 -20.81
CA LEU A 352 8.92 21.98 -20.99
C LEU A 352 8.96 21.54 -22.46
N LYS A 353 7.84 21.68 -23.19
CA LYS A 353 7.78 21.43 -24.64
C LYS A 353 8.85 22.25 -25.38
N ASN A 354 8.96 23.54 -25.08
CA ASN A 354 9.92 24.42 -25.74
C ASN A 354 11.37 24.04 -25.39
N VAL A 355 11.65 23.72 -24.12
CA VAL A 355 12.97 23.27 -23.65
C VAL A 355 13.36 21.93 -24.29
N LEU A 356 12.44 20.97 -24.38
CA LEU A 356 12.68 19.68 -25.03
C LEU A 356 12.91 19.81 -26.53
N LEU A 357 12.12 20.65 -27.22
CA LEU A 357 12.35 20.95 -28.63
C LEU A 357 13.76 21.55 -28.82
N GLN A 358 14.15 22.52 -28.00
CA GLN A 358 15.49 23.10 -28.06
C GLN A 358 16.57 22.05 -27.77
N PHE A 359 16.38 21.17 -26.79
CA PHE A 359 17.31 20.09 -26.46
C PHE A 359 17.50 19.07 -27.60
N ILE A 360 16.43 18.75 -28.33
CA ILE A 360 16.48 17.80 -29.46
C ILE A 360 17.24 18.41 -30.65
N PHE A 361 17.01 19.69 -30.97
CA PHE A 361 17.63 20.36 -32.11
C PHE A 361 19.05 20.87 -31.84
N LEU A 362 19.46 21.00 -30.57
CA LEU A 362 20.83 21.35 -30.21
C LEU A 362 21.81 20.18 -30.49
N ARG A 363 22.97 20.54 -31.05
CA ARG A 363 24.11 19.61 -31.19
C ARG A 363 24.70 19.29 -29.82
N ALA A 364 25.35 18.13 -29.70
CA ALA A 364 26.11 17.75 -28.51
C ALA A 364 27.12 18.87 -28.16
N GLY A 365 27.20 19.24 -26.88
CA GLY A 365 27.98 20.38 -26.43
C GLY A 365 27.44 21.05 -25.16
N SER A 366 28.12 22.12 -24.74
CA SER A 366 27.85 22.84 -23.48
C SER A 366 26.42 23.37 -23.36
N GLU A 367 25.83 23.85 -24.46
CA GLU A 367 24.46 24.36 -24.49
C GLU A 367 23.43 23.26 -24.24
N LYS A 368 23.67 22.05 -24.76
CA LYS A 368 22.80 20.89 -24.54
C LYS A 368 22.90 20.37 -23.11
N GLN A 369 24.11 20.37 -22.54
CA GLN A 369 24.33 20.07 -21.12
C GLN A 369 23.66 21.09 -20.18
N ALA A 370 23.64 22.37 -20.55
CA ALA A 370 23.02 23.43 -19.74
C ALA A 370 21.49 23.28 -19.61
N LEU A 371 20.83 22.59 -20.54
CA LEU A 371 19.39 22.30 -20.46
C LEU A 371 19.05 21.08 -19.59
N LEU A 372 20.02 20.20 -19.28
CA LEU A 372 19.77 18.98 -18.49
C LEU A 372 19.25 19.25 -17.07
N PRO A 373 19.75 20.23 -16.30
CA PRO A 373 19.19 20.53 -14.98
C PRO A 373 17.72 20.94 -15.07
N VAL A 374 17.35 21.73 -16.07
CA VAL A 374 15.97 22.18 -16.29
C VAL A 374 15.06 21.01 -16.63
N ILE A 375 15.50 20.15 -17.56
CA ILE A 375 14.76 18.94 -17.94
C ILE A 375 14.63 17.99 -16.74
N HIS A 376 15.69 17.82 -15.95
CA HIS A 376 15.69 16.98 -14.75
C HIS A 376 14.71 17.47 -13.70
N THR A 377 14.68 18.77 -13.42
CA THR A 377 13.73 19.37 -12.46
C THR A 377 12.29 19.28 -12.94
N MET A 378 12.04 19.48 -14.24
CA MET A 378 10.67 19.46 -14.78
C MET A 378 10.10 18.05 -14.96
N LEU A 379 10.94 17.08 -15.34
CA LEU A 379 10.53 15.69 -15.56
C LEU A 379 10.79 14.76 -14.37
N GLN A 380 11.47 15.23 -13.33
CA GLN A 380 11.89 14.43 -12.18
C GLN A 380 12.54 13.11 -12.63
N LEU A 381 13.61 13.26 -13.41
CA LEU A 381 14.31 12.12 -14.00
C LEU A 381 14.97 11.27 -12.90
N SER A 382 14.94 9.96 -13.08
CA SER A 382 15.72 9.04 -12.25
C SER A 382 17.22 9.28 -12.45
N PRO A 383 18.07 8.84 -11.52
CA PRO A 383 19.53 8.91 -11.70
C PRO A 383 20.00 8.23 -12.99
N GLU A 384 19.37 7.13 -13.38
CA GLU A 384 19.67 6.39 -14.61
C GLU A 384 19.27 7.17 -15.86
N GLU A 385 18.07 7.76 -15.86
CA GLU A 385 17.56 8.59 -16.97
C GLU A 385 18.43 9.83 -17.16
N LYS A 386 18.83 10.47 -16.06
CA LYS A 386 19.75 11.61 -16.06
C LYS A 386 21.11 11.22 -16.62
N SER A 387 21.64 10.06 -16.24
CA SER A 387 22.91 9.55 -16.77
C SER A 387 22.84 9.31 -18.29
N LYS A 388 21.76 8.69 -18.78
CA LYS A 388 21.53 8.46 -20.22
C LYS A 388 21.45 9.78 -21.00
N LEU A 389 20.70 10.77 -20.51
CA LEU A 389 20.62 12.07 -21.16
C LEU A 389 21.96 12.84 -21.10
N SER A 390 22.71 12.70 -20.01
CA SER A 390 24.04 13.28 -19.87
C SER A 390 25.02 12.71 -20.91
N ALA A 391 24.94 11.42 -21.22
CA ALA A 391 25.74 10.78 -22.25
C ALA A 391 25.39 11.25 -23.67
N ILE A 392 24.11 11.56 -23.95
CA ILE A 392 23.65 12.08 -25.25
C ILE A 392 23.98 13.57 -25.44
N ALA A 393 24.13 14.30 -24.33
CA ALA A 393 24.43 15.72 -24.34
C ALA A 393 25.94 16.02 -24.38
N GLN A 394 26.79 15.03 -24.07
CA GLN A 394 28.25 15.08 -24.27
C GLN A 394 28.56 14.95 -25.77
#